data_AF-A0A6L3MKA1-F1
#
_entry.id   AF-A0A6L3MKA1-F1
#
_cell.length_a   1.000
_cell.length_b   1.000
_cell.length_c   1.000
_cell.angle_alpha   90.00
_cell.angle_beta   90.00
_cell.angle_gamma   90.00
#
_symmetry.space_group_name_H-M   'P 1'
#
loop_
_entity.id
_entity.type
_entity.pdbx_description
1 polymer ?
#
loop_
_entity_poly.entity_id
_entity_poly.type
_entity_poly.pdbx_seq_one_letter_code
_entity_poly.pdbx_strand_id
1 'polypeptide(L)' 'HERLKSRTGHFFDPSLLQSQLDTLEEPGPDEAIEVSIELTPEQIVDQVLQKIGSAQQH' A
#
# COMPACT_ATOMS: atom_id res chain seq x y z
N HIS A 1 9.15 -0.85 -9.32
CA HIS A 1 8.68 -0.11 -10.52
C HIS A 1 7.75 -0.89 -11.45
N GLU A 2 7.67 -2.22 -11.39
CA GLU A 2 6.94 -3.01 -12.41
C GLU A 2 5.40 -2.87 -12.35
N ARG A 3 4.81 -2.71 -11.16
CA ARG A 3 3.35 -2.61 -10.98
C ARG A 3 2.68 -1.42 -11.67
N LEU A 4 3.36 -0.27 -11.77
CA LEU A 4 2.82 0.92 -12.46
C LEU A 4 2.85 0.77 -13.98
N LYS A 5 3.81 0.01 -14.51
CA LYS A 5 3.98 -0.19 -15.96
C LYS A 5 3.00 -1.21 -16.54
N SER A 6 2.45 -2.11 -15.73
CA SER A 6 1.54 -3.17 -16.18
C SER A 6 0.06 -2.77 -16.22
N ARG A 7 -0.32 -1.58 -15.73
CA ARG A 7 -1.71 -1.11 -15.72
C ARG A 7 -2.05 -0.32 -16.99
N THR A 8 -3.13 -0.72 -17.67
CA THR A 8 -3.68 0.01 -18.83
C THR A 8 -4.72 1.04 -18.36
N GLY A 9 -4.71 2.23 -18.98
CA GLY A 9 -5.51 3.39 -18.55
C GLY A 9 -4.69 4.35 -17.68
N HIS A 10 -3.93 5.24 -18.32
CA HIS A 10 -3.01 6.14 -17.64
C HIS A 10 -3.76 7.24 -16.87
N PHE A 11 -3.76 7.16 -15.54
CA PHE A 11 -4.14 8.26 -14.65
C PHE A 11 -2.95 8.81 -13.85
N PHE A 12 -1.81 8.11 -13.87
CA PHE A 12 -0.63 8.46 -13.09
C PHE A 12 0.59 8.60 -14.00
N ASP A 13 1.24 9.76 -13.95
CA ASP A 13 2.50 10.01 -14.63
C ASP A 13 3.66 9.37 -13.83
N PRO A 14 4.39 8.39 -14.39
CA PRO A 14 5.50 7.74 -13.69
C PRO A 14 6.59 8.69 -13.21
N SER A 15 6.73 9.87 -13.81
CA SER A 15 7.69 10.90 -13.37
C SER A 15 7.36 11.47 -11.99
N LEU A 16 6.10 11.36 -11.54
CA LEU A 16 5.64 11.81 -10.22
C LEU A 16 5.92 10.80 -9.11
N LEU A 17 6.34 9.58 -9.42
CA LEU A 17 6.60 8.56 -8.40
C LEU A 17 7.69 9.01 -7.42
N GLN A 18 8.76 9.60 -7.94
CA GLN A 18 9.87 10.04 -7.10
C GLN A 18 9.42 11.11 -6.11
N SER A 19 8.69 12.14 -6.56
CA SER A 19 8.18 13.18 -5.67
C SER A 19 7.20 12.67 -4.62
N GLN A 20 6.41 11.64 -4.95
CA GLN A 20 5.49 11.01 -3.98
C GLN A 20 6.26 10.25 -2.89
N LEU A 21 7.36 9.56 -3.24
CA LEU A 21 8.22 8.90 -2.27
C LEU A 21 8.98 9.91 -1.41
N ASP A 22 9.47 10.99 -2.02
CA ASP A 22 10.17 12.06 -1.30
C ASP A 22 9.24 12.79 -0.30
N THR A 23 7.93 12.83 -0.57
CA THR A 23 6.91 13.43 0.31
C THR A 23 6.34 12.43 1.32
N LEU A 24 6.64 11.13 1.20
CA LEU A 24 6.08 10.11 2.07
C LEU A 24 6.77 10.15 3.44
N GLU A 25 5.98 10.39 4.47
CA GLU A 25 6.38 10.22 5.86
C GLU A 25 5.87 8.86 6.36
N GLU A 26 6.76 8.04 6.92
CA GLU A 26 6.36 6.76 7.51
C GLU A 26 5.45 7.01 8.73
N PRO A 27 4.32 6.29 8.84
CA PRO A 27 3.43 6.43 9.98
C PRO A 27 4.11 5.96 11.27
N GLY A 28 3.76 6.59 12.39
CA GLY A 28 4.20 6.17 13.72
C GLY A 28 3.67 4.79 14.15
N PRO A 29 4.19 4.23 15.26
CA PRO A 29 3.92 2.85 15.69
C PRO A 29 2.44 2.47 15.86
N ASP A 30 1.58 3.45 16.16
CA ASP A 30 0.14 3.24 16.42
C ASP A 30 -0.76 3.99 15.42
N GLU A 31 -0.20 4.51 14.33
CA GLU A 31 -0.92 5.34 13.36
C GLU A 31 -1.43 4.54 12.15
N ALA A 32 -0.80 3.41 11.83
CA ALA A 32 -1.17 2.60 10.67
C ALA A 32 -0.82 1.11 10.82
N ILE A 33 -1.42 0.30 9.95
CA ILE A 33 -1.02 -1.09 9.74
C ILE A 33 -0.21 -1.20 8.44
N GLU A 34 0.88 -1.97 8.49
CA GLU A 34 1.70 -2.23 7.31
C GLU A 34 1.28 -3.55 6.61
N VAL A 35 1.14 -3.50 5.29
CA VAL A 35 0.87 -4.64 4.41
C VAL A 35 1.67 -4.51 3.12
N SER A 36 2.34 -5.59 2.70
CA SER A 36 3.18 -5.59 1.49
C SER A 36 2.36 -5.53 0.20
N ILE A 37 2.81 -4.70 -0.74
CA ILE A 37 2.21 -4.54 -2.07
C ILE A 37 2.70 -5.58 -3.10
N GLU A 38 3.67 -6.42 -2.74
CA GLU A 38 4.24 -7.44 -3.65
C GLU A 38 3.31 -8.65 -3.84
N LEU A 39 2.30 -8.78 -2.99
CA LEU A 39 1.33 -9.87 -2.99
C LEU A 39 0.27 -9.71 -4.08
N THR A 40 -0.52 -10.78 -4.29
CA THR A 40 -1.73 -10.67 -5.12
C THR A 40 -2.79 -9.81 -4.42
N PRO A 41 -3.70 -9.15 -5.16
CA PRO A 41 -4.76 -8.35 -4.56
C PRO A 41 -5.57 -9.09 -3.48
N GLU A 42 -5.87 -10.37 -3.69
CA GLU A 42 -6.63 -11.20 -2.76
C GLU A 42 -5.87 -11.38 -1.43
N GLN A 43 -4.56 -11.69 -1.52
CA GLN A 43 -3.71 -11.84 -0.34
C GLN A 43 -3.55 -10.53 0.45
N ILE A 44 -3.48 -9.39 -0.24
CA ILE A 44 -3.43 -8.07 0.41
C ILE A 44 -4.70 -7.83 1.21
N VAL A 45 -5.88 -8.10 0.61
CA VAL A 45 -7.18 -7.94 1.28
C VAL A 45 -7.28 -8.83 2.52
N ASP A 46 -6.89 -10.11 2.39
CA ASP A 46 -6.90 -11.03 3.53
C ASP A 46 -6.02 -10.53 4.68
N GLN A 47 -4.81 -10.02 4.40
CA GLN A 47 -3.93 -9.48 5.43
C GLN A 47 -4.48 -8.21 6.10
N VAL A 48 -5.08 -7.32 5.31
CA VAL A 48 -5.73 -6.11 5.85
C VAL A 48 -6.87 -6.50 6.79
N LEU A 49 -7.74 -7.43 6.37
CA LEU A 49 -8.87 -7.90 7.18
C LEU A 49 -8.40 -8.57 8.48
N GLN A 50 -7.35 -9.39 8.43
CA GLN A 50 -6.78 -10.01 9.63
C GLN A 50 -6.26 -8.96 10.61
N LYS A 51 -5.47 -7.99 10.14
CA LYS A 51 -4.88 -6.94 11.00
C LYS A 51 -5.93 -6.02 11.62
N ILE A 52 -6.93 -5.59 10.85
CA ILE A 52 -8.04 -4.76 11.37
C ILE A 52 -8.92 -5.58 12.33
N GLY A 53 -9.23 -6.83 12.00
CA GLY A 53 -10.02 -7.73 12.85
C GLY A 53 -9.33 -8.04 14.18
N SER A 54 -8.00 -8.21 14.19
CA SER A 54 -7.21 -8.37 15.41
C SER A 54 -7.09 -7.09 16.24
N ALA A 55 -7.15 -5.91 15.61
CA ALA A 55 -7.14 -4.61 16.31
C ALA A 55 -8.46 -4.33 17.07
N GLN A 56 -9.53 -5.08 16.78
CA GLN A 56 -10.86 -4.95 17.41
C GLN A 56 -11.08 -5.89 18.61
N GLN A 57 -10.05 -6.65 19.04
CA GLN A 57 -10.14 -7.63 20.13
C GLN A 57 -9.43 -7.19 21.42
N HIS A 58 -9.04 -5.92 21.56
CA HIS A 58 -8.42 -5.35 22.75
C HIS A 58 -9.26 -4.19 23.31
#